data_AF-A0A812Y7F1-F1
#
_entry.id   AF-A0A812Y7F1-F1
#
_cell.length_a   1.000
_cell.length_b   1.000
_cell.length_c   1.000
_cell.angle_alpha   90.00
_cell.angle_beta   90.00
_cell.angle_gamma   90.00
#
_symmetry.space_group_name_H-M   'P 1'
#
loop_
_entity.id
_entity.type
_entity.pdbx_description
1 polymer ?
#
loop_
_entity_poly.entity_id
_entity_poly.type
_entity_poly.pdbx_seq_one_letter_code
_entity_poly.pdbx_strand_id
1 'polypeptide(L)'
;MSAAKLEKKIWTLEQRLREEFRVELQRALGQCLARVQHLETEVLLLRGEKPVRLKQAPYDCIWGVSVDVGDAELPGGIVEKPVADVVPVGRPSGSAWSEFSPKWESPQGEDPEDECVAWVPLEPVAFLESTWNLVLVMGFTDAGWLDIIIACLLLIVSGGLQIAFSIILLSPDFLGEPFESHIQNVEKWRVGVAHDYRHMDLAQTSLVSRVCNKDVSLIVSTSQATLLDEIDTFLGLLKPFNVSLGILLCMLCILMWCLYLCNEFRAIGLSLEAVLQIPRRAYTTFDHGRFATISYLRFALYCLARITRGVIAGLLLYAGILWLANTTSITDLMLNAVALGAVLDVDEMFFAALMPKKIQIKIQDLEAIKINYTRRRSQIEAVLLLLIMCGLMLWPWFYLVEPLANHMLEVNATLCGGNQDFVVGINSNQGITIGRETTNFGADRNVSLIEIAVRDLAFRGDDSLSSNYVLISQVARDFEIKRTELMSAAAARIMHCTDFDQYYIHGQPNAGNYEPYWWNTAPGLGFPQNSTCEDMKEHCDDENGELLRLSCGVTCGCAEPVTNPWFRV
;
A
#
# COMPACT_ATOMS: atom_id res chain seq x y z
N MET A 1 -4.06 -17.21 26.04
CA MET A 1 -5.26 -17.64 25.28
C MET A 1 -4.76 -18.55 24.18
N SER A 2 -5.26 -19.79 24.04
CA SER A 2 -4.73 -20.72 23.03
C SER A 2 -5.12 -20.27 21.61
N ALA A 3 -4.25 -20.54 20.63
CA ALA A 3 -4.46 -20.17 19.22
C ALA A 3 -5.83 -20.64 18.70
N ALA A 4 -6.26 -21.86 19.05
CA ALA A 4 -7.57 -22.41 18.69
C ALA A 4 -8.76 -21.58 19.22
N LYS A 5 -8.62 -20.93 20.40
CA LYS A 5 -9.67 -20.07 20.96
C LYS A 5 -9.71 -18.70 20.27
N LEU A 6 -8.60 -18.26 19.71
CA LEU A 6 -8.53 -17.03 18.90
C LEU A 6 -9.15 -17.29 17.51
N GLU A 7 -8.79 -18.39 16.84
CA GLU A 7 -9.36 -18.78 15.54
C GLU A 7 -10.88 -18.94 15.61
N LYS A 8 -11.40 -19.61 16.65
CA LYS A 8 -12.86 -19.76 16.82
C LYS A 8 -13.56 -18.40 16.99
N LYS A 9 -12.92 -17.45 17.67
CA LYS A 9 -13.46 -16.09 17.83
C LYS A 9 -13.42 -15.30 16.53
N ILE A 10 -12.33 -15.40 15.76
CA ILE A 10 -12.20 -14.76 14.44
C ILE A 10 -13.30 -15.30 13.51
N TRP A 11 -13.46 -16.62 13.45
CA TRP A 11 -14.49 -17.25 12.61
C TRP A 11 -15.92 -16.84 13.01
N THR A 12 -16.19 -16.72 14.31
CA THR A 12 -17.51 -16.27 14.81
C THR A 12 -17.76 -14.79 14.50
N LEU A 13 -16.72 -13.95 14.57
CA LEU A 13 -16.81 -12.54 14.22
C LEU A 13 -17.06 -12.36 12.71
N GLU A 14 -16.35 -13.13 11.88
CA GLU A 14 -16.50 -13.11 10.43
C GLU A 14 -17.92 -13.52 9.99
N GLN A 15 -18.47 -14.58 10.59
CA GLN A 15 -19.86 -15.00 10.34
C GLN A 15 -20.87 -13.90 10.72
N ARG A 16 -20.67 -13.24 11.85
CA ARG A 16 -21.54 -12.15 12.29
C ARG A 16 -21.49 -10.95 11.35
N LEU A 17 -20.29 -10.56 10.91
CA LEU A 17 -20.09 -9.49 9.94
C LEU A 17 -20.74 -9.78 8.59
N ARG A 18 -20.62 -11.01 8.08
CA ARG A 18 -21.29 -11.42 6.83
C ARG A 18 -22.81 -11.31 6.93
N GLU A 19 -23.39 -11.70 8.07
CA GLU A 19 -24.84 -11.67 8.25
C GLU A 19 -25.37 -10.24 8.45
N GLU A 20 -24.67 -9.42 9.23
CA GLU A 20 -25.00 -7.98 9.38
C GLU A 20 -24.90 -7.25 8.04
N PHE A 21 -23.86 -7.53 7.24
CA PHE A 21 -23.71 -6.97 5.89
C PHE A 21 -24.82 -7.43 4.94
N ARG A 22 -25.23 -8.71 5.01
CA ARG A 22 -26.32 -9.24 4.18
C ARG A 22 -27.65 -8.57 4.49
N VAL A 23 -27.96 -8.32 5.76
CA VAL A 23 -29.19 -7.65 6.21
C VAL A 23 -29.20 -6.18 5.79
N GLU A 24 -28.09 -5.47 5.99
CA GLU A 24 -27.91 -4.08 5.53
C GLU A 24 -28.07 -3.98 4.00
N LEU A 25 -27.42 -4.87 3.25
CA LEU A 25 -27.50 -4.91 1.79
C LEU A 25 -28.93 -5.16 1.32
N GLN A 26 -29.66 -6.10 1.92
CA GLN A 26 -31.08 -6.35 1.59
C GLN A 26 -31.96 -5.14 1.90
N ARG A 27 -31.70 -4.41 3.00
CA ARG A 27 -32.45 -3.21 3.35
C ARG A 27 -32.21 -2.09 2.34
N ALA A 28 -30.97 -1.85 1.95
CA ALA A 28 -30.59 -0.86 0.95
C ALA A 28 -31.17 -1.20 -0.44
N LEU A 29 -31.06 -2.47 -0.86
CA LEU A 29 -31.62 -2.93 -2.14
C LEU A 29 -33.15 -2.84 -2.15
N GLY A 30 -33.82 -3.17 -1.05
CA GLY A 30 -35.28 -3.07 -0.93
C GLY A 30 -35.78 -1.63 -1.10
N GLN A 31 -35.10 -0.66 -0.49
CA GLN A 31 -35.42 0.76 -0.67
C GLN A 31 -35.17 1.24 -2.10
N CYS A 32 -34.10 0.78 -2.74
CA CYS A 32 -33.78 1.13 -4.12
C CYS A 32 -34.81 0.53 -5.10
N LEU A 33 -35.18 -0.74 -4.91
CA LEU A 33 -36.19 -1.43 -5.71
C LEU A 33 -37.56 -0.75 -5.61
N ALA A 34 -37.96 -0.32 -4.40
CA ALA A 34 -39.20 0.41 -4.18
C ALA A 34 -39.21 1.77 -4.91
N ARG A 35 -38.07 2.49 -4.93
CA ARG A 35 -37.93 3.73 -5.70
C ARG A 35 -38.00 3.50 -7.20
N VAL A 36 -37.38 2.43 -7.71
CA VAL A 36 -37.45 2.06 -9.13
C VAL A 36 -38.88 1.70 -9.53
N GLN A 37 -39.59 0.91 -8.72
CA GLN A 37 -40.99 0.58 -8.96
C GLN A 37 -41.89 1.83 -8.95
N HIS A 38 -41.65 2.77 -8.02
CA HIS A 38 -42.36 4.03 -7.98
C HIS A 38 -42.15 4.86 -9.26
N LEU A 39 -40.89 5.00 -9.70
CA LEU A 39 -40.55 5.70 -10.95
C LEU A 39 -41.16 5.01 -12.18
N GLU A 40 -41.17 3.67 -12.20
CA GLU A 40 -41.80 2.92 -13.28
C GLU A 40 -43.31 3.17 -13.34
N THR A 41 -43.99 3.25 -12.19
CA THR A 41 -45.41 3.63 -12.14
C THR A 41 -45.67 5.07 -12.58
N GLU A 42 -44.80 6.04 -12.23
CA GLU A 42 -44.91 7.42 -12.71
C GLU A 42 -44.70 7.52 -14.23
N VAL A 43 -43.72 6.79 -14.77
CA VAL A 43 -43.45 6.76 -16.21
C VAL A 43 -44.63 6.15 -16.98
N LEU A 44 -45.26 5.09 -16.47
CA LEU A 44 -46.45 4.49 -17.07
C LEU A 44 -47.65 5.45 -17.05
N LEU A 45 -47.84 6.21 -15.96
CA LEU A 45 -48.87 7.25 -15.87
C LEU A 45 -48.64 8.36 -16.90
N LEU A 46 -47.40 8.82 -17.07
CA LEU A 46 -47.05 9.84 -18.05
C LEU A 46 -47.21 9.36 -19.50
N ARG A 47 -47.08 8.06 -19.77
CA ARG A 47 -47.32 7.47 -21.09
C ARG A 47 -48.81 7.27 -21.42
N GLY A 48 -49.72 7.53 -20.47
CA GLY A 48 -51.16 7.32 -20.68
C GLY A 48 -51.57 5.84 -20.78
N GLU A 49 -50.66 4.92 -20.47
CA GLU A 49 -50.95 3.49 -20.42
C GLU A 49 -51.58 3.16 -19.06
N LYS A 50 -52.80 2.59 -19.06
CA LYS A 50 -53.42 2.13 -17.81
C LYS A 50 -52.55 1.01 -17.24
N PRO A 51 -52.15 1.08 -15.95
CA PRO A 51 -51.31 0.04 -15.35
C PRO A 51 -52.05 -1.29 -15.44
N VAL A 52 -51.49 -2.22 -16.22
CA VAL A 52 -51.94 -3.61 -16.25
C VAL A 52 -51.67 -4.14 -14.85
N ARG A 53 -52.73 -4.49 -14.11
CA ARG A 53 -52.61 -5.21 -12.83
C ARG A 53 -51.92 -6.55 -13.08
N LEU A 54 -50.60 -6.56 -13.04
CA LEU A 54 -49.82 -7.77 -12.84
C LEU A 54 -50.24 -8.33 -11.49
N LYS A 55 -50.99 -9.44 -11.52
CA LYS A 55 -51.27 -10.23 -10.33
C LYS A 55 -49.91 -10.56 -9.72
N GLN A 56 -49.63 -10.03 -8.53
CA GLN A 56 -48.48 -10.40 -7.73
C GLN A 56 -48.46 -11.93 -7.63
N ALA A 57 -47.51 -12.56 -8.31
CA ALA A 57 -47.17 -13.94 -8.05
C ALA A 57 -46.56 -13.99 -6.63
N PRO A 58 -46.92 -14.99 -5.81
CA PRO A 58 -46.33 -15.15 -4.49
C PRO A 58 -44.84 -15.42 -4.65
N TYR A 59 -44.01 -14.52 -4.14
CA TYR A 59 -42.56 -14.69 -4.00
C TYR A 59 -42.29 -15.66 -2.85
N ASP A 60 -42.55 -16.94 -3.06
CA ASP A 60 -42.00 -18.00 -2.24
C ASP A 60 -40.80 -18.62 -2.99
N CYS A 61 -39.62 -18.46 -2.40
CA CYS A 61 -38.41 -19.29 -2.55
C CYS A 61 -37.96 -19.67 -3.97
N ILE A 62 -37.19 -18.79 -4.63
CA ILE A 62 -36.21 -19.20 -5.65
C ILE A 62 -34.89 -18.46 -5.41
N TRP A 63 -34.05 -19.00 -4.52
CA TRP A 63 -32.59 -18.80 -4.50
C TRP A 63 -31.94 -20.02 -3.83
N GLY A 64 -31.99 -21.15 -4.53
CA GLY A 64 -31.12 -22.29 -4.28
C GLY A 64 -30.02 -22.30 -5.35
N VAL A 65 -28.99 -21.46 -5.17
CA VAL A 65 -27.71 -21.63 -5.86
C VAL A 65 -26.77 -22.25 -4.83
N SER A 66 -26.66 -23.57 -4.84
CA SER A 66 -25.63 -24.29 -4.11
C SER A 66 -24.31 -24.10 -4.87
N VAL A 67 -23.36 -23.40 -4.25
CA VAL A 67 -21.96 -23.49 -4.64
C VAL A 67 -21.43 -24.75 -3.97
N ASP A 68 -21.13 -25.78 -4.76
CA ASP A 68 -20.43 -26.99 -4.30
C ASP A 68 -19.04 -26.59 -3.79
N VAL A 69 -18.86 -26.64 -2.47
CA VAL A 69 -17.55 -26.71 -1.84
C VAL A 69 -17.41 -28.14 -1.35
N GLY A 70 -16.47 -28.88 -1.95
CA GLY A 70 -16.24 -30.28 -1.66
C GLY A 70 -15.88 -30.51 -0.18
N ASP A 71 -16.66 -31.37 0.47
CA ASP A 71 -16.46 -31.81 1.85
C ASP A 71 -15.40 -32.90 1.94
N ALA A 72 -14.46 -32.72 2.87
CA ALA A 72 -13.64 -33.78 3.42
C ALA A 72 -14.34 -34.38 4.65
N GLU A 73 -14.56 -35.69 4.61
CA GLU A 73 -15.21 -36.50 5.64
C GLU A 73 -14.43 -36.54 6.97
N LEU A 74 -15.15 -36.62 8.10
CA LEU A 74 -14.91 -37.54 9.22
C LEU A 74 -16.13 -37.54 10.18
N PRO A 75 -16.36 -38.61 10.98
CA PRO A 75 -17.71 -39.09 11.28
C PRO A 75 -18.13 -39.04 12.76
N GLY A 76 -19.45 -39.07 12.97
CA GLY A 76 -20.08 -39.86 14.03
C GLY A 76 -20.61 -39.11 15.26
N GLY A 77 -21.92 -39.28 15.56
CA GLY A 77 -22.48 -38.85 16.87
C GLY A 77 -23.99 -38.73 16.99
N ILE A 78 -24.68 -39.87 16.88
CA ILE A 78 -26.08 -40.27 17.18
C ILE A 78 -26.80 -39.60 18.41
N VAL A 79 -28.05 -39.11 18.17
CA VAL A 79 -29.37 -39.29 18.91
C VAL A 79 -29.49 -38.71 20.35
N GLU A 80 -30.54 -38.00 20.83
CA GLU A 80 -32.00 -38.26 20.85
C GLU A 80 -32.88 -37.02 21.25
N LYS A 81 -34.19 -37.14 21.01
CA LYS A 81 -35.39 -36.24 21.11
C LYS A 81 -35.94 -36.02 22.57
N PRO A 82 -37.18 -35.48 22.86
CA PRO A 82 -38.11 -34.50 22.23
C PRO A 82 -38.84 -33.52 23.23
N VAL A 83 -39.94 -32.86 22.77
CA VAL A 83 -41.15 -32.32 23.48
C VAL A 83 -41.16 -30.79 23.68
N ALA A 84 -41.85 -30.01 22.82
CA ALA A 84 -43.27 -29.59 22.77
C ALA A 84 -43.56 -28.29 23.56
N ASP A 85 -44.12 -27.27 22.91
CA ASP A 85 -45.44 -26.73 23.26
C ASP A 85 -45.92 -25.62 22.33
N VAL A 86 -47.24 -25.62 22.15
CA VAL A 86 -48.08 -24.80 21.28
C VAL A 86 -48.73 -23.71 22.13
N VAL A 87 -48.75 -22.45 21.66
CA VAL A 87 -49.69 -21.42 22.15
C VAL A 87 -50.17 -20.55 20.97
N PRO A 88 -51.49 -20.27 20.82
CA PRO A 88 -52.05 -19.42 19.78
C PRO A 88 -52.24 -17.98 20.28
N VAL A 89 -52.16 -17.00 19.37
CA VAL A 89 -52.51 -15.59 19.65
C VAL A 89 -53.61 -15.15 18.69
N GLY A 90 -54.60 -14.47 19.26
CA GLY A 90 -55.92 -14.26 18.70
C GLY A 90 -56.08 -13.04 17.80
N ARG A 91 -57.20 -13.06 17.08
CA ARG A 91 -57.81 -11.93 16.35
C ARG A 91 -58.19 -10.79 17.29
N PRO A 92 -58.31 -9.57 16.73
CA PRO A 92 -59.45 -8.72 17.04
C PRO A 92 -60.27 -8.38 15.79
N SER A 93 -61.59 -8.51 15.98
CA SER A 93 -62.64 -7.89 15.17
C SER A 93 -62.84 -6.43 15.59
N GLY A 94 -63.15 -5.55 14.63
CA GLY A 94 -63.55 -4.17 14.95
C GLY A 94 -64.02 -3.42 13.71
N SER A 95 -65.30 -3.54 13.41
CA SER A 95 -66.05 -2.80 12.41
C SER A 95 -66.35 -1.36 12.87
N ALA A 96 -65.99 -0.35 12.07
CA ALA A 96 -66.68 0.95 12.00
C ALA A 96 -66.08 1.81 10.87
N TRP A 97 -66.71 1.80 9.70
CA TRP A 97 -66.51 2.84 8.68
C TRP A 97 -67.88 3.35 8.26
N SER A 98 -68.23 4.52 8.78
CA SER A 98 -69.37 5.33 8.34
C SER A 98 -68.85 6.55 7.58
N GLU A 99 -69.39 6.73 6.38
CA GLU A 99 -69.64 7.98 5.66
C GLU A 99 -68.57 9.07 5.68
N PHE A 100 -67.88 9.26 4.55
CA PHE A 100 -67.46 10.60 4.12
C PHE A 100 -67.39 10.66 2.59
N SER A 101 -68.33 11.39 1.99
CA SER A 101 -68.30 11.80 0.57
C SER A 101 -67.70 13.20 0.46
N PRO A 102 -66.74 13.47 -0.45
CA PRO A 102 -66.37 14.83 -0.80
C PRO A 102 -67.17 15.31 -2.02
N LYS A 103 -67.77 16.48 -1.83
CA LYS A 103 -68.49 17.28 -2.82
C LYS A 103 -67.46 18.07 -3.64
N TRP A 104 -67.52 17.99 -4.96
CA TRP A 104 -66.64 18.73 -5.86
C TRP A 104 -67.18 20.15 -6.05
N GLU A 105 -66.39 21.16 -5.66
CA GLU A 105 -66.61 22.57 -6.00
C GLU A 105 -65.60 23.00 -7.07
N SER A 106 -66.08 23.83 -8.01
CA SER A 106 -65.39 24.28 -9.22
C SER A 106 -64.56 25.54 -8.96
N PRO A 107 -63.42 25.74 -9.65
CA PRO A 107 -62.51 26.86 -9.38
C PRO A 107 -62.94 28.14 -10.11
N GLN A 108 -62.99 29.26 -9.40
CA GLN A 108 -63.01 30.62 -9.95
C GLN A 108 -62.02 31.50 -9.19
N GLY A 109 -61.17 32.21 -9.93
CA GLY A 109 -60.42 33.37 -9.45
C GLY A 109 -58.90 33.17 -9.37
N GLU A 110 -58.19 33.44 -10.47
CA GLU A 110 -56.76 33.69 -10.47
C GLU A 110 -56.51 35.10 -9.89
N ASP A 111 -56.17 35.16 -8.61
CA ASP A 111 -55.41 36.28 -8.04
C ASP A 111 -53.91 36.03 -8.31
N PRO A 112 -53.09 37.09 -8.46
CA PRO A 112 -51.66 36.94 -8.73
C PRO A 112 -51.02 36.20 -7.55
N GLU A 113 -50.62 34.96 -7.79
CA GLU A 113 -49.92 34.12 -6.85
C GLU A 113 -48.64 34.85 -6.41
N ASP A 114 -48.68 35.46 -5.23
CA ASP A 114 -47.50 35.60 -4.39
C ASP A 114 -46.91 34.20 -4.30
N GLU A 115 -45.85 33.92 -5.08
CA GLU A 115 -45.03 32.71 -5.01
C GLU A 115 -44.53 32.60 -3.57
N CYS A 116 -45.37 32.01 -2.71
CA CYS A 116 -45.01 31.52 -1.41
C CYS A 116 -43.97 30.46 -1.69
N VAL A 117 -42.69 30.85 -1.66
CA VAL A 117 -41.55 29.96 -1.78
C VAL A 117 -41.79 28.82 -0.80
N ALA A 118 -42.25 27.69 -1.32
CA ALA A 118 -42.63 26.54 -0.52
C ALA A 118 -41.37 26.06 0.19
N TRP A 119 -41.29 26.35 1.50
CA TRP A 119 -40.21 25.86 2.34
C TRP A 119 -40.33 24.35 2.38
N VAL A 120 -39.42 23.66 1.69
CA VAL A 120 -39.31 22.20 1.82
C VAL A 120 -38.77 21.94 3.23
N PRO A 121 -39.57 21.35 4.14
CA PRO A 121 -39.09 21.06 5.48
C PRO A 121 -37.98 20.02 5.37
N LEU A 122 -36.76 20.42 5.71
CA LEU A 122 -35.63 19.51 5.74
C LEU A 122 -35.75 18.54 6.90
N GLU A 123 -35.15 17.37 6.71
CA GLU A 123 -35.01 16.34 7.72
C GLU A 123 -34.31 16.93 8.95
N PRO A 124 -34.85 16.73 10.17
CA PRO A 124 -34.32 17.37 11.36
C PRO A 124 -32.90 16.84 11.65
N VAL A 125 -31.97 17.73 12.01
CA VAL A 125 -30.58 17.35 12.26
C VAL A 125 -30.47 16.78 13.66
N ALA A 126 -30.28 15.46 13.75
CA ALA A 126 -30.04 14.78 15.02
C ALA A 126 -28.65 15.16 15.57
N PHE A 127 -28.56 15.30 16.89
CA PHE A 127 -27.26 15.46 17.54
C PHE A 127 -26.49 14.15 17.43
N LEU A 128 -25.30 14.19 16.81
CA LEU A 128 -24.43 13.02 16.76
C LEU A 128 -24.02 12.56 18.17
N GLU A 129 -23.90 11.25 18.33
CA GLU A 129 -23.42 10.59 19.54
C GLU A 129 -21.92 10.84 19.73
N SER A 130 -21.58 11.99 20.33
CA SER A 130 -20.20 12.42 20.47
C SER A 130 -19.94 12.98 21.85
N THR A 131 -18.75 12.70 22.40
CA THR A 131 -18.30 13.20 23.70
C THR A 131 -18.37 14.72 23.80
N TRP A 132 -18.22 15.42 22.66
CA TRP A 132 -18.28 16.88 22.58
C TRP A 132 -19.69 17.46 22.83
N ASN A 133 -20.75 16.66 22.63
CA ASN A 133 -22.13 17.05 22.96
C ASN A 133 -22.44 16.94 24.46
N LEU A 134 -21.56 16.33 25.27
CA LEU A 134 -21.72 16.22 26.71
C LEU A 134 -21.94 17.58 27.39
N VAL A 135 -21.28 18.63 26.89
CA VAL A 135 -21.36 19.99 27.44
C VAL A 135 -22.80 20.54 27.44
N LEU A 136 -23.65 20.09 26.50
CA LEU A 136 -25.06 20.49 26.43
C LEU A 136 -25.91 19.81 27.52
N VAL A 137 -25.65 18.53 27.78
CA VAL A 137 -26.47 17.70 28.68
C VAL A 137 -25.97 17.76 30.13
N MET A 138 -24.73 18.23 30.33
CA MET A 138 -24.10 18.31 31.64
C MET A 138 -24.92 19.16 32.62
N GLY A 139 -25.34 18.54 33.73
CA GLY A 139 -26.16 19.16 34.78
C GLY A 139 -27.68 19.03 34.59
N PHE A 140 -28.15 18.33 33.56
CA PHE A 140 -29.57 17.96 33.39
C PHE A 140 -29.84 16.46 33.46
N THR A 141 -28.79 15.66 33.40
CA THR A 141 -28.91 14.22 33.58
C THR A 141 -29.16 13.90 35.04
N ASP A 142 -30.11 13.01 35.35
CA ASP A 142 -30.24 12.34 36.66
C ASP A 142 -29.10 11.32 36.93
N ALA A 143 -27.95 11.53 36.27
CA ALA A 143 -26.76 10.72 36.41
C ALA A 143 -26.07 11.06 37.73
N GLY A 144 -25.40 10.07 38.33
CA GLY A 144 -24.67 10.29 39.58
C GLY A 144 -23.50 11.26 39.36
N TRP A 145 -23.03 11.90 40.42
CA TRP A 145 -21.82 12.75 40.36
C TRP A 145 -20.61 12.00 39.79
N LEU A 146 -20.51 10.69 40.06
CA LEU A 146 -19.47 9.81 39.52
C LEU A 146 -19.59 9.67 37.99
N ASP A 147 -20.80 9.47 37.44
CA ASP A 147 -21.02 9.38 36.00
C ASP A 147 -20.60 10.69 35.29
N ILE A 148 -20.86 11.83 35.93
CA ILE A 148 -20.45 13.16 35.43
C ILE A 148 -18.92 13.28 35.42
N ILE A 149 -18.23 12.84 36.49
CA ILE A 149 -16.76 12.84 36.54
C ILE A 149 -16.19 11.94 35.44
N ILE A 150 -16.73 10.74 35.26
CA ILE A 150 -16.29 9.84 34.18
C ILE A 150 -16.48 10.52 32.82
N ALA A 151 -17.64 11.12 32.57
CA ALA A 151 -17.92 11.77 31.30
C ALA A 151 -16.98 12.96 31.03
N CYS A 152 -16.68 13.78 32.04
CA CYS A 152 -15.68 14.84 31.96
C CYS A 152 -14.27 14.30 31.67
N LEU A 153 -13.87 13.21 32.34
CA LEU A 153 -12.58 12.56 32.11
C LEU A 153 -12.50 12.00 30.69
N LEU A 154 -13.59 11.41 30.17
CA LEU A 154 -13.66 10.92 28.79
C LEU A 154 -13.52 12.06 27.78
N LEU A 155 -14.12 13.23 28.02
CA LEU A 155 -13.93 14.40 27.16
C LEU A 155 -12.45 14.84 27.11
N ILE A 156 -11.78 14.87 28.27
CA ILE A 156 -10.36 15.23 28.35
C ILE A 156 -9.49 14.18 27.66
N VAL A 157 -9.73 12.89 27.90
CA VAL A 157 -8.98 11.80 27.29
C VAL A 157 -9.18 11.77 25.77
N SER A 158 -10.41 11.94 25.30
CA SER A 158 -10.74 12.01 23.87
C SER A 158 -9.99 13.15 23.16
N GLY A 159 -10.09 14.38 23.69
CA GLY A 159 -9.34 15.51 23.14
C GLY A 159 -7.83 15.31 23.25
N GLY A 160 -7.35 14.77 24.36
CA GLY A 160 -5.94 14.46 24.59
C GLY A 160 -5.38 13.44 23.60
N LEU A 161 -6.13 12.39 23.27
CA LEU A 161 -5.74 11.39 22.28
C LEU A 161 -5.63 11.98 20.88
N GLN A 162 -6.62 12.76 20.44
CA GLN A 162 -6.57 13.40 19.12
C GLN A 162 -5.42 14.41 19.01
N ILE A 163 -5.14 15.16 20.08
CA ILE A 163 -3.97 16.05 20.15
C ILE A 163 -2.67 15.24 20.11
N ALA A 164 -2.58 14.13 20.86
CA ALA A 164 -1.41 13.26 20.86
C ALA A 164 -1.17 12.67 19.47
N PHE A 165 -2.20 12.18 18.78
CA PHE A 165 -2.09 11.72 17.41
C PHE A 165 -1.63 12.82 16.46
N SER A 166 -2.16 14.03 16.59
CA SER A 166 -1.71 15.18 15.79
C SER A 166 -0.21 15.47 15.98
N ILE A 167 0.28 15.40 17.22
CA ILE A 167 1.71 15.58 17.54
C ILE A 167 2.55 14.44 16.97
N ILE A 168 2.10 13.19 17.11
CA ILE A 168 2.81 12.02 16.59
C ILE A 168 2.93 12.11 15.06
N LEU A 169 1.83 12.43 14.37
CA LEU A 169 1.81 12.59 12.91
C LEU A 169 2.71 13.72 12.41
N LEU A 170 2.88 14.79 13.19
CA LEU A 170 3.77 15.91 12.88
C LEU A 170 5.22 15.69 13.35
N SER A 171 5.50 14.57 14.02
CA SER A 171 6.85 14.29 14.51
C SER A 171 7.78 13.97 13.32
N PRO A 172 9.05 14.42 13.36
CA PRO A 172 10.01 14.15 12.30
C PRO A 172 10.27 12.64 12.14
N ASP A 173 10.15 11.87 13.22
CA ASP A 173 10.31 10.41 13.18
C ASP A 173 9.22 9.73 12.33
N PHE A 174 8.02 10.31 12.30
CA PHE A 174 6.88 9.76 11.56
C PHE A 174 6.78 10.32 10.14
N LEU A 175 7.11 11.60 9.97
CA LEU A 175 7.21 12.20 8.65
C LEU A 175 8.40 11.64 7.87
N GLY A 176 9.46 11.19 8.54
CA GLY A 176 10.67 10.69 7.90
C GLY A 176 11.64 11.82 7.52
N GLU A 177 12.82 11.45 7.03
CA GLU A 177 13.77 12.44 6.51
C GLU A 177 13.24 13.08 5.23
N PRO A 178 13.52 14.38 4.98
CA PRO A 178 13.17 15.01 3.72
C PRO A 178 13.83 14.25 2.57
N PHE A 179 13.06 13.98 1.51
CA PHE A 179 13.52 13.16 0.38
C PHE A 179 14.84 13.65 -0.25
N GLU A 180 15.12 14.96 -0.17
CA GLU A 180 16.38 15.60 -0.56
C GLU A 180 17.64 14.95 0.07
N SER A 181 17.55 14.43 1.30
CA SER A 181 18.70 13.76 1.93
C SER A 181 19.12 12.48 1.19
N HIS A 182 18.17 11.84 0.50
CA HIS A 182 18.45 10.66 -0.31
C HIS A 182 19.35 10.99 -1.50
N ILE A 183 19.23 12.18 -2.10
CA ILE A 183 20.08 12.60 -3.24
C ILE A 183 21.56 12.55 -2.84
N GLN A 184 21.90 13.14 -1.70
CA GLN A 184 23.29 13.13 -1.19
C GLN A 184 23.77 11.71 -0.83
N ASN A 185 22.87 10.87 -0.31
CA ASN A 185 23.20 9.50 0.05
C ASN A 185 23.46 8.64 -1.20
N VAL A 186 22.65 8.80 -2.24
CA VAL A 186 22.85 8.09 -3.51
C VAL A 186 24.06 8.59 -4.27
N GLU A 187 24.37 9.88 -4.22
CA GLU A 187 25.59 10.44 -4.81
C GLU A 187 26.84 9.86 -4.14
N LYS A 188 26.89 9.88 -2.79
CA LYS A 188 27.99 9.27 -2.02
C LYS A 188 28.14 7.78 -2.32
N TRP A 189 27.03 7.05 -2.41
CA TRP A 189 27.04 5.65 -2.78
C TRP A 189 27.58 5.46 -4.21
N ARG A 190 27.13 6.27 -5.16
CA ARG A 190 27.53 6.17 -6.56
C ARG A 190 29.03 6.38 -6.75
N VAL A 191 29.57 7.44 -6.14
CA VAL A 191 31.00 7.78 -6.24
C VAL A 191 31.88 6.84 -5.41
N GLY A 192 31.41 6.42 -4.24
CA GLY A 192 32.23 5.66 -3.29
C GLY A 192 32.18 4.15 -3.44
N VAL A 193 31.04 3.59 -3.86
CA VAL A 193 30.78 2.14 -3.80
C VAL A 193 30.38 1.57 -5.16
N ALA A 194 29.49 2.26 -5.88
CA ALA A 194 28.83 1.68 -7.05
C ALA A 194 29.77 1.38 -8.24
N HIS A 195 30.89 2.10 -8.32
CA HIS A 195 31.94 1.89 -9.30
C HIS A 195 33.21 1.25 -8.72
N ASP A 196 33.23 0.79 -7.46
CA ASP A 196 34.42 0.10 -6.92
C ASP A 196 34.59 -1.27 -7.59
N TYR A 197 35.78 -1.54 -8.14
CA TYR A 197 36.11 -2.82 -8.77
C TYR A 197 35.90 -4.03 -7.85
N ARG A 198 35.94 -3.84 -6.52
CA ARG A 198 35.68 -4.89 -5.52
C ARG A 198 34.24 -5.40 -5.53
N HIS A 199 33.32 -4.59 -6.03
CA HIS A 199 31.89 -4.92 -6.12
C HIS A 199 31.47 -5.31 -7.55
N MET A 200 32.43 -5.45 -8.46
CA MET A 200 32.21 -6.02 -9.78
C MET A 200 31.84 -7.50 -9.64
N ASP A 201 30.84 -7.93 -10.41
CA ASP A 201 30.39 -9.33 -10.38
C ASP A 201 31.26 -10.25 -11.26
N LEU A 202 30.92 -11.54 -11.26
CA LEU A 202 31.60 -12.54 -12.08
C LEU A 202 31.39 -12.31 -13.58
N ALA A 203 30.29 -11.66 -13.99
CA ALA A 203 30.03 -11.26 -15.36
C ALA A 203 30.85 -10.03 -15.81
N GLN A 204 31.68 -9.47 -14.92
CA GLN A 204 32.41 -8.23 -15.13
C GLN A 204 31.47 -7.04 -15.38
N THR A 205 30.29 -7.03 -14.77
CA THR A 205 29.37 -5.89 -14.74
C THR A 205 29.57 -5.06 -13.48
N SER A 206 29.41 -3.74 -13.60
CA SER A 206 29.48 -2.84 -12.46
C SER A 206 28.27 -3.00 -11.54
N LEU A 207 28.46 -2.68 -10.25
CA LEU A 207 27.36 -2.73 -9.27
C LEU A 207 26.23 -1.75 -9.65
N VAL A 208 26.58 -0.55 -10.15
CA VAL A 208 25.58 0.43 -10.60
C VAL A 208 24.74 -0.10 -11.76
N SER A 209 25.35 -0.74 -12.77
CA SER A 209 24.64 -1.28 -13.93
C SER A 209 23.64 -2.36 -13.49
N ARG A 210 24.03 -3.21 -12.55
CA ARG A 210 23.12 -4.22 -11.94
C ARG A 210 21.96 -3.60 -11.18
N VAL A 211 22.22 -2.59 -10.34
CA VAL A 211 21.16 -1.88 -9.56
C VAL A 211 20.17 -1.20 -10.50
N CYS A 212 20.67 -0.47 -11.50
CA CYS A 212 19.85 0.26 -12.47
C CYS A 212 19.04 -0.64 -13.39
N ASN A 213 19.47 -1.88 -13.59
CA ASN A 213 18.73 -2.89 -14.35
C ASN A 213 17.91 -3.86 -13.46
N LYS A 214 17.70 -3.51 -12.19
CA LYS A 214 16.84 -4.24 -11.23
C LYS A 214 17.24 -5.71 -11.04
N ASP A 215 18.54 -5.98 -10.93
CA ASP A 215 19.04 -7.34 -10.70
C ASP A 215 18.61 -7.88 -9.32
N VAL A 216 17.69 -8.85 -9.32
CA VAL A 216 17.19 -9.49 -8.09
C VAL A 216 18.24 -10.32 -7.34
N SER A 217 19.39 -10.62 -7.97
CA SER A 217 20.48 -11.38 -7.34
C SER A 217 21.47 -10.51 -6.54
N LEU A 218 21.20 -9.21 -6.41
CA LEU A 218 22.04 -8.28 -5.66
C LEU A 218 22.02 -8.59 -4.15
N ILE A 219 23.17 -8.97 -3.62
CA ILE A 219 23.38 -9.14 -2.17
C ILE A 219 23.80 -7.81 -1.53
N VAL A 220 24.54 -6.98 -2.27
CA VAL A 220 25.00 -5.65 -1.85
C VAL A 220 24.12 -4.59 -2.50
N SER A 221 23.89 -3.48 -1.80
CA SER A 221 23.08 -2.35 -2.31
C SER A 221 21.61 -2.66 -2.58
N THR A 222 21.06 -3.58 -1.78
CA THR A 222 19.62 -3.88 -1.78
C THR A 222 18.77 -2.64 -1.52
N SER A 223 19.20 -1.73 -0.63
CA SER A 223 18.47 -0.50 -0.35
C SER A 223 18.40 0.47 -1.53
N GLN A 224 19.45 0.56 -2.36
CA GLN A 224 19.42 1.37 -3.57
C GLN A 224 18.53 0.73 -4.64
N ALA A 225 18.56 -0.61 -4.77
CA ALA A 225 17.70 -1.32 -5.69
C ALA A 225 16.21 -1.21 -5.31
N THR A 226 15.86 -1.34 -4.02
CA THR A 226 14.48 -1.15 -3.55
C THR A 226 14.02 0.28 -3.73
N LEU A 227 14.86 1.27 -3.42
CA LEU A 227 14.54 2.68 -3.63
C LEU A 227 14.25 2.98 -5.12
N LEU A 228 15.08 2.44 -6.02
CA LEU A 228 14.87 2.63 -7.46
C LEU A 228 13.59 1.95 -7.95
N ASP A 229 13.27 0.76 -7.43
CA ASP A 229 12.05 0.05 -7.79
C ASP A 229 10.79 0.78 -7.29
N GLU A 230 10.83 1.33 -6.07
CA GLU A 230 9.78 2.20 -5.53
C GLU A 230 9.59 3.44 -6.39
N ILE A 231 10.68 4.12 -6.78
CA ILE A 231 10.65 5.31 -7.65
C ILE A 231 10.02 4.97 -9.01
N ASP A 232 10.48 3.91 -9.66
CA ASP A 232 9.96 3.52 -10.98
C ASP A 232 8.49 3.11 -10.91
N THR A 233 8.09 2.42 -9.85
CA THR A 233 6.69 2.02 -9.64
C THR A 233 5.81 3.23 -9.36
N PHE A 234 6.29 4.19 -8.57
CA PHE A 234 5.58 5.44 -8.25
C PHE A 234 5.44 6.34 -9.49
N LEU A 235 6.52 6.54 -10.24
CA LEU A 235 6.56 7.35 -11.46
C LEU A 235 5.95 6.66 -12.67
N GLY A 236 5.69 5.35 -12.59
CA GLY A 236 5.18 4.49 -13.65
C GLY A 236 4.12 5.16 -14.51
N LEU A 237 4.47 5.40 -15.77
CA LEU A 237 3.69 6.23 -16.69
C LEU A 237 2.59 5.40 -17.36
N LEU A 238 1.33 5.76 -17.11
CA LEU A 238 0.21 5.20 -17.84
C LEU A 238 0.25 5.75 -19.27
N LYS A 239 0.74 4.92 -20.21
CA LYS A 239 0.97 5.26 -21.62
C LYS A 239 -0.18 5.96 -22.36
N PRO A 240 -1.48 5.81 -22.04
CA PRO A 240 -2.52 6.63 -22.69
C PRO A 240 -2.67 8.06 -22.14
N PHE A 241 -2.23 8.35 -20.91
CA PHE A 241 -2.54 9.62 -20.24
C PHE A 241 -1.31 10.46 -19.85
N ASN A 242 -0.09 9.92 -19.95
CA ASN A 242 1.12 10.57 -19.45
C ASN A 242 1.03 10.99 -17.98
N VAL A 243 0.22 10.28 -17.18
CA VAL A 243 0.09 10.49 -15.74
C VAL A 243 0.76 9.32 -15.01
N SER A 244 1.59 9.64 -14.03
CA SER A 244 2.20 8.64 -13.13
C SER A 244 1.16 8.06 -12.19
N LEU A 245 1.08 6.72 -12.13
CA LEU A 245 0.08 6.00 -11.34
C LEU A 245 0.18 6.34 -9.83
N GLY A 246 1.41 6.44 -9.29
CA GLY A 246 1.64 6.76 -7.88
C GLY A 246 1.14 8.16 -7.51
N ILE A 247 1.42 9.16 -8.36
CA ILE A 247 0.92 10.53 -8.19
C ILE A 247 -0.60 10.58 -8.18
N LEU A 248 -1.26 9.90 -9.13
CA LEU A 248 -2.72 9.85 -9.19
C LEU A 248 -3.30 9.23 -7.91
N LEU A 249 -2.74 8.10 -7.47
CA LEU A 249 -3.20 7.42 -6.26
C LEU A 249 -3.00 8.29 -5.02
N CYS A 250 -1.84 8.96 -4.89
CA CYS A 250 -1.55 9.91 -3.82
C CYS A 250 -2.63 11.00 -3.74
N MET A 251 -2.95 11.61 -4.89
CA MET A 251 -3.99 12.65 -4.96
C MET A 251 -5.39 12.11 -4.64
N LEU A 252 -5.72 10.87 -5.05
CA LEU A 252 -7.00 10.25 -4.70
C LEU A 252 -7.12 9.98 -3.20
N CYS A 253 -6.05 9.54 -2.55
CA CYS A 253 -6.02 9.33 -1.11
C CYS A 253 -6.09 10.66 -0.34
N ILE A 254 -5.40 11.70 -0.80
CA ILE A 254 -5.53 13.06 -0.25
C ILE A 254 -6.96 13.57 -0.42
N LEU A 255 -7.57 13.37 -1.60
CA LEU A 255 -8.97 13.74 -1.85
C LEU A 255 -9.91 13.03 -0.88
N MET A 256 -9.75 11.71 -0.73
CA MET A 256 -10.55 10.92 0.20
C MET A 256 -10.39 11.42 1.64
N TRP A 257 -9.16 11.71 2.06
CA TRP A 257 -8.87 12.29 3.38
C TRP A 257 -9.53 13.67 3.57
N CYS A 258 -9.43 14.55 2.58
CA CYS A 258 -10.10 15.85 2.61
C CYS A 258 -11.62 15.70 2.70
N LEU A 259 -12.22 14.73 1.99
CA LEU A 259 -13.66 14.48 2.07
C LEU A 259 -14.11 14.01 3.46
N TYR A 260 -13.35 13.13 4.12
CA TYR A 260 -13.61 12.74 5.52
C TYR A 260 -13.62 13.95 6.44
N LEU A 261 -12.60 14.82 6.32
CA LEU A 261 -12.50 16.01 7.16
C LEU A 261 -13.54 17.08 6.82
N CYS A 262 -13.91 17.23 5.54
CA CYS A 262 -14.99 18.13 5.14
C CYS A 262 -16.33 17.69 5.72
N ASN A 263 -16.60 16.38 5.80
CA ASN A 263 -17.79 15.88 6.48
C ASN A 263 -17.78 16.25 7.97
N GLU A 264 -16.63 16.12 8.63
CA GLU A 264 -16.45 16.51 10.04
C GLU A 264 -16.64 18.02 10.26
N PHE A 265 -16.00 18.88 9.45
CA PHE A 265 -16.21 20.33 9.53
C PHE A 265 -17.66 20.74 9.29
N ARG A 266 -18.33 20.08 8.35
CA ARG A 266 -19.75 20.30 8.10
C ARG A 266 -20.57 19.93 9.34
N ALA A 267 -20.35 18.76 9.94
CA ALA A 267 -21.03 18.34 11.16
C ALA A 267 -20.81 19.34 12.31
N ILE A 268 -19.58 19.84 12.51
CA ILE A 268 -19.28 20.89 13.48
C ILE A 268 -20.06 22.17 13.17
N GLY A 269 -20.04 22.63 11.91
CA GLY A 269 -20.73 23.84 11.48
C GLY A 269 -22.24 23.78 11.68
N LEU A 270 -22.88 22.66 11.30
CA LEU A 270 -24.32 22.45 11.47
C LEU A 270 -24.70 22.37 12.95
N SER A 271 -23.89 21.71 13.77
CA SER A 271 -24.13 21.62 15.22
C SER A 271 -24.03 23.00 15.90
N LEU A 272 -23.06 23.82 15.49
CA LEU A 272 -22.88 25.18 16.00
C LEU A 272 -24.06 26.07 15.57
N GLU A 273 -24.47 25.96 14.31
CA GLU A 273 -25.64 26.68 13.79
C GLU A 273 -26.93 26.31 14.54
N ALA A 274 -27.17 25.03 14.77
CA ALA A 274 -28.35 24.57 15.52
C ALA A 274 -28.40 25.19 16.92
N VAL A 275 -27.26 25.24 17.63
CA VAL A 275 -27.18 25.84 18.97
C VAL A 275 -27.25 27.37 18.93
N LEU A 276 -26.80 28.02 17.86
CA LEU A 276 -26.93 29.47 17.67
C LEU A 276 -28.38 29.93 17.56
N GLN A 277 -29.30 29.07 17.10
CA GLN A 277 -30.73 29.39 16.96
C GLN A 277 -31.50 29.30 18.29
N ILE A 278 -30.93 28.70 19.33
CA ILE A 278 -31.58 28.56 20.64
C ILE A 278 -31.51 29.91 21.39
N PRO A 279 -32.66 30.45 21.88
CA PRO A 279 -32.66 31.69 22.62
C PRO A 279 -31.86 31.59 23.93
N ARG A 280 -31.06 32.62 24.22
CA ARG A 280 -30.14 32.66 25.36
C ARG A 280 -30.78 33.36 26.56
N ARG A 281 -30.69 32.76 27.74
CA ARG A 281 -31.16 33.33 29.03
C ARG A 281 -30.14 33.10 30.14
N ALA A 282 -30.40 33.61 31.35
CA ALA A 282 -29.51 33.40 32.50
C ALA A 282 -29.54 31.93 32.99
N TYR A 283 -30.70 31.29 32.93
CA TYR A 283 -30.91 29.89 33.28
C TYR A 283 -31.28 29.09 32.02
N THR A 284 -30.91 27.81 32.01
CA THR A 284 -31.25 26.88 30.93
C THR A 284 -32.54 26.15 31.31
N THR A 285 -33.49 26.05 30.39
CA THR A 285 -34.74 25.30 30.57
C THR A 285 -34.80 24.17 29.56
N PHE A 286 -34.88 22.94 30.05
CA PHE A 286 -34.97 21.72 29.27
C PHE A 286 -36.34 21.08 29.50
N ASP A 287 -37.14 20.91 28.44
CA ASP A 287 -38.49 20.37 28.52
C ASP A 287 -38.72 19.34 27.41
N HIS A 288 -39.20 18.15 27.77
CA HIS A 288 -39.51 17.04 26.85
C HIS A 288 -38.43 16.73 25.77
N GLY A 289 -37.15 16.77 26.11
CA GLY A 289 -36.07 16.48 25.14
C GLY A 289 -35.61 17.69 24.33
N ARG A 290 -36.24 18.86 24.51
CA ARG A 290 -35.95 20.09 23.78
C ARG A 290 -35.40 21.19 24.69
N PHE A 291 -34.39 21.90 24.20
CA PHE A 291 -33.90 23.12 24.85
C PHE A 291 -34.81 24.30 24.50
N ALA A 292 -35.60 24.77 25.47
CA ALA A 292 -36.40 25.98 25.28
C ALA A 292 -35.55 27.26 25.40
N THR A 293 -34.57 27.28 26.31
CA THR A 293 -33.58 28.37 26.43
C THR A 293 -32.24 27.82 26.94
N ILE A 294 -31.11 28.38 26.50
CA ILE A 294 -29.76 27.99 26.93
C ILE A 294 -29.07 29.09 27.75
N SER A 295 -28.28 28.71 28.78
CA SER A 295 -27.52 29.69 29.55
C SER A 295 -26.29 30.19 28.78
N TYR A 296 -25.91 31.46 29.00
CA TYR A 296 -24.72 32.04 28.34
C TYR A 296 -23.45 31.24 28.61
N LEU A 297 -23.25 30.73 29.83
CA LEU A 297 -22.08 29.94 30.19
C LEU A 297 -22.04 28.61 29.42
N ARG A 298 -23.15 27.87 29.36
CA ARG A 298 -23.21 26.60 28.62
C ARG A 298 -23.02 26.81 27.13
N PHE A 299 -23.65 27.85 26.58
CA PHE A 299 -23.47 28.23 25.19
C PHE A 299 -21.99 28.54 24.88
N ALA A 300 -21.31 29.31 25.73
CA ALA A 300 -19.89 29.63 25.57
C ALA A 300 -19.01 28.39 25.68
N LEU A 301 -19.25 27.51 26.66
CA LEU A 301 -18.51 26.25 26.81
C LEU A 301 -18.72 25.31 25.62
N TYR A 302 -19.95 25.23 25.10
CA TYR A 302 -20.24 24.43 23.90
C TYR A 302 -19.52 24.98 22.67
N CYS A 303 -19.57 26.30 22.45
CA CYS A 303 -18.85 26.94 21.36
C CYS A 303 -17.34 26.71 21.48
N LEU A 304 -16.78 26.87 22.68
CA LEU A 304 -15.36 26.61 22.94
C LEU A 304 -15.01 25.15 22.63
N ALA A 305 -15.80 24.19 23.10
CA ALA A 305 -15.59 22.77 22.82
C ALA A 305 -15.63 22.46 21.32
N ARG A 306 -16.59 23.04 20.58
CA ARG A 306 -16.70 22.87 19.12
C ARG A 306 -15.56 23.53 18.35
N ILE A 307 -15.11 24.72 18.76
CA ILE A 307 -13.95 25.39 18.17
C ILE A 307 -12.69 24.56 18.42
N THR A 308 -12.47 24.05 19.64
CA THR A 308 -11.35 23.17 19.96
C THR A 308 -11.35 21.92 19.07
N ARG A 309 -12.50 21.25 18.91
CA ARG A 309 -12.64 20.10 18.00
C ARG A 309 -12.29 20.49 16.55
N GLY A 310 -12.77 21.64 16.08
CA GLY A 310 -12.45 22.14 14.74
C GLY A 310 -10.96 22.45 14.54
N VAL A 311 -10.29 23.00 15.55
CA VAL A 311 -8.84 23.25 15.52
C VAL A 311 -8.08 21.92 15.46
N ILE A 312 -8.44 20.93 16.29
CA ILE A 312 -7.83 19.61 16.28
C ILE A 312 -8.02 18.93 14.92
N ALA A 313 -9.25 18.95 14.37
CA ALA A 313 -9.53 18.42 13.04
C ALA A 313 -8.71 19.13 11.95
N GLY A 314 -8.50 20.45 12.05
CA GLY A 314 -7.64 21.21 11.14
C GLY A 314 -6.16 20.82 11.23
N LEU A 315 -5.65 20.60 12.45
CA LEU A 315 -4.29 20.11 12.66
C LEU A 315 -4.12 18.68 12.10
N LEU A 316 -5.10 17.80 12.31
CA LEU A 316 -5.11 16.45 11.73
C LEU A 316 -5.20 16.49 10.20
N LEU A 317 -6.01 17.38 9.61
CA LEU A 317 -6.07 17.56 8.17
C LEU A 317 -4.68 17.90 7.61
N TYR A 318 -4.03 18.92 8.18
CA TYR A 318 -2.70 19.34 7.76
C TYR A 318 -1.65 18.23 7.93
N ALA A 319 -1.62 17.58 9.10
CA ALA A 319 -0.69 16.49 9.39
C ALA A 319 -0.92 15.29 8.47
N GLY A 320 -2.18 14.92 8.22
CA GLY A 320 -2.54 13.81 7.35
C GLY A 320 -2.18 14.07 5.89
N ILE A 321 -2.36 15.30 5.38
CA ILE A 321 -1.91 15.67 4.03
C ILE A 321 -0.39 15.54 3.93
N LEU A 322 0.35 16.07 4.91
CA LEU A 322 1.81 16.02 4.92
C LEU A 322 2.33 14.58 4.97
N TRP A 323 1.71 13.74 5.81
CA TRP A 323 2.06 12.33 5.93
C TRP A 323 1.76 11.52 4.65
N LEU A 324 0.57 11.71 4.06
CA LEU A 324 0.21 11.05 2.80
C LEU A 324 1.10 11.49 1.64
N ALA A 325 1.45 12.78 1.58
CA ALA A 325 2.30 13.31 0.53
C ALA A 325 3.75 12.85 0.65
N ASN A 326 4.25 12.52 1.85
CA ASN A 326 5.61 12.01 2.03
C ASN A 326 5.73 10.47 1.92
N THR A 327 4.62 9.77 1.70
CA THR A 327 4.63 8.30 1.54
C THR A 327 4.98 7.94 0.09
N THR A 328 6.12 7.28 -0.12
CA THR A 328 6.61 6.87 -1.45
C THR A 328 6.05 5.51 -1.90
N SER A 329 5.76 4.63 -0.96
CA SER A 329 5.24 3.29 -1.19
C SER A 329 3.73 3.32 -1.45
N ILE A 330 3.30 2.78 -2.59
CA ILE A 330 1.89 2.73 -3.02
C ILE A 330 1.01 1.94 -2.02
N THR A 331 1.51 0.81 -1.51
CA THR A 331 0.76 -0.01 -0.55
C THR A 331 0.57 0.72 0.77
N ASP A 332 1.60 1.43 1.21
CA ASP A 332 1.57 2.15 2.48
C ASP A 332 0.67 3.39 2.37
N LEU A 333 0.61 4.02 1.21
CA LEU A 333 -0.24 5.18 0.97
C LEU A 333 -1.73 4.87 1.19
N MET A 334 -2.20 3.73 0.69
CA MET A 334 -3.58 3.28 0.92
C MET A 334 -3.83 2.93 2.39
N LEU A 335 -2.90 2.22 3.03
CA LEU A 335 -3.01 1.84 4.44
C LEU A 335 -3.02 3.07 5.35
N ASN A 336 -2.15 4.05 5.07
CA ASN A 336 -2.06 5.30 5.81
C ASN A 336 -3.34 6.13 5.69
N ALA A 337 -3.95 6.18 4.48
CA ALA A 337 -5.20 6.90 4.28
C ALA A 337 -6.37 6.30 5.07
N VAL A 338 -6.45 4.96 5.15
CA VAL A 338 -7.46 4.26 5.96
C VAL A 338 -7.18 4.45 7.46
N ALA A 339 -5.92 4.37 7.88
CA ALA A 339 -5.53 4.59 9.28
C ALA A 339 -5.90 5.99 9.77
N LEU A 340 -5.72 7.02 8.93
CA LEU A 340 -6.15 8.38 9.23
C LEU A 340 -7.66 8.50 9.48
N GLY A 341 -8.48 7.80 8.68
CA GLY A 341 -9.92 7.70 8.92
C GLY A 341 -10.23 7.10 10.30
N ALA A 342 -9.57 5.99 10.65
CA ALA A 342 -9.73 5.37 11.96
C ALA A 342 -9.32 6.30 13.11
N VAL A 343 -8.28 7.12 12.94
CA VAL A 343 -7.84 8.12 13.94
C VAL A 343 -8.90 9.18 14.19
N LEU A 344 -9.62 9.60 13.14
CA LEU A 344 -10.72 10.58 13.26
C LEU A 344 -11.88 10.00 14.09
N ASP A 345 -12.20 8.73 13.89
CA ASP A 345 -13.33 8.05 14.56
C ASP A 345 -13.02 7.60 16.01
N VAL A 346 -11.77 7.74 16.48
CA VAL A 346 -11.36 7.27 17.82
C VAL A 346 -12.25 7.87 18.91
N ASP A 347 -12.64 9.14 18.84
CA ASP A 347 -13.45 9.72 19.91
C ASP A 347 -14.87 9.17 19.97
N GLU A 348 -15.44 8.81 18.82
CA GLU A 348 -16.75 8.16 18.72
C GLU A 348 -16.68 6.73 19.28
N MET A 349 -15.59 6.00 18.97
CA MET A 349 -15.35 4.68 19.55
C MET A 349 -15.23 4.73 21.08
N PHE A 350 -14.50 5.73 21.61
CA PHE A 350 -14.37 5.93 23.05
C PHE A 350 -15.70 6.30 23.70
N PHE A 351 -16.51 7.15 23.04
CA PHE A 351 -17.85 7.49 23.49
C PHE A 351 -18.74 6.24 23.58
N ALA A 352 -18.80 5.45 22.51
CA ALA A 352 -19.64 4.26 22.43
C ALA A 352 -19.25 3.23 23.49
N ALA A 353 -17.95 3.04 23.73
CA ALA A 353 -17.43 2.02 24.63
C ALA A 353 -17.49 2.42 26.12
N LEU A 354 -17.20 3.67 26.46
CA LEU A 354 -16.92 4.07 27.85
C LEU A 354 -17.94 5.03 28.45
N MET A 355 -18.77 5.71 27.65
CA MET A 355 -19.74 6.67 28.18
C MET A 355 -20.82 5.96 29.01
N PRO A 356 -21.15 6.42 30.23
CA PRO A 356 -22.22 5.84 31.03
C PRO A 356 -23.55 5.80 30.28
N LYS A 357 -24.25 4.65 30.33
CA LYS A 357 -25.49 4.42 29.58
C LYS A 357 -26.58 5.47 29.85
N LYS A 358 -26.65 5.99 31.07
CA LYS A 358 -27.60 7.06 31.44
C LYS A 358 -27.36 8.34 30.63
N ILE A 359 -26.09 8.70 30.40
CA ILE A 359 -25.72 9.88 29.62
C ILE A 359 -25.93 9.61 28.13
N GLN A 360 -25.60 8.40 27.65
CA GLN A 360 -25.88 7.99 26.26
C GLN A 360 -27.38 8.12 25.93
N ILE A 361 -28.26 7.57 26.78
CA ILE A 361 -29.72 7.67 26.60
C ILE A 361 -30.16 9.14 26.57
N LYS A 362 -29.63 9.99 27.47
CA LYS A 362 -29.99 11.42 27.49
C LYS A 362 -29.49 12.21 26.28
N ILE A 363 -28.39 11.79 25.67
CA ILE A 363 -27.91 12.37 24.40
C ILE A 363 -28.79 11.90 23.24
N GLN A 364 -29.19 10.63 23.23
CA GLN A 364 -30.12 10.06 22.24
C GLN A 364 -31.54 10.65 22.34
N ASP A 365 -31.98 10.99 23.56
CA ASP A 365 -33.27 11.64 23.83
C ASP A 365 -33.31 13.12 23.39
N LEU A 366 -32.19 13.71 22.94
CA LEU A 366 -32.18 15.09 22.46
C LEU A 366 -32.97 15.19 21.16
N GLU A 367 -34.04 16.00 21.18
CA GLU A 367 -34.84 16.25 19.98
C GLU A 367 -33.97 16.93 18.91
N ALA A 368 -34.00 16.36 17.71
CA ALA A 368 -33.30 16.90 16.56
C ALA A 368 -33.77 18.33 16.26
N ILE A 369 -32.82 19.28 16.19
CA ILE A 369 -33.15 20.68 15.98
C ILE A 369 -33.42 20.90 14.49
N LYS A 370 -34.60 21.47 14.19
CA LYS A 370 -34.96 21.89 12.84
C LYS A 370 -34.22 23.16 12.48
N ILE A 371 -33.23 23.04 11.59
CA ILE A 371 -32.50 24.19 11.03
C ILE A 371 -33.27 24.68 9.81
N ASN A 372 -33.62 25.97 9.79
CA ASN A 372 -34.22 26.59 8.60
C ASN A 372 -33.13 26.90 7.56
N TYR A 373 -32.95 26.04 6.56
CA TYR A 373 -32.05 26.35 5.44
C TYR A 373 -32.72 27.22 4.40
N THR A 374 -32.03 28.27 3.99
CA THR A 374 -32.40 29.04 2.81
C THR A 374 -31.68 28.46 1.58
N ARG A 375 -32.39 28.41 0.44
CA ARG A 375 -31.83 27.90 -0.83
C ARG A 375 -30.54 28.62 -1.24
N ARG A 376 -30.49 29.94 -1.07
CA ARG A 376 -29.29 30.76 -1.37
C ARG A 376 -28.10 30.38 -0.50
N ARG A 377 -28.34 30.13 0.79
CA ARG A 377 -27.27 29.71 1.71
C ARG A 377 -26.69 28.36 1.32
N SER A 378 -27.54 27.38 1.02
CA SER A 378 -27.09 26.05 0.58
C SER A 378 -26.23 26.14 -0.68
N GLN A 379 -26.60 27.00 -1.64
CA GLN A 379 -25.80 27.25 -2.84
C GLN A 379 -24.44 27.89 -2.52
N ILE A 380 -24.42 28.91 -1.66
CA ILE A 380 -23.17 29.57 -1.24
C ILE A 380 -22.27 28.59 -0.49
N GLU A 381 -22.83 27.78 0.41
CA GLU A 381 -22.11 26.76 1.15
C GLU A 381 -21.50 25.72 0.20
N ALA A 382 -22.27 25.22 -0.77
CA ALA A 382 -21.77 24.27 -1.76
C ALA A 382 -20.63 24.86 -2.62
N VAL A 383 -20.76 26.11 -3.07
CA VAL A 383 -19.71 26.80 -3.83
C VAL A 383 -18.47 27.04 -2.96
N LEU A 384 -18.65 27.46 -1.71
CA LEU A 384 -17.54 27.68 -0.78
C LEU A 384 -16.80 26.37 -0.48
N LEU A 385 -17.54 25.28 -0.22
CA LEU A 385 -16.96 23.95 -0.01
C LEU A 385 -16.21 23.47 -1.24
N LEU A 386 -16.74 23.69 -2.44
CA LEU A 386 -16.05 23.36 -3.69
C LEU A 386 -14.74 24.15 -3.84
N LEU A 387 -14.75 25.46 -3.58
CA LEU A 387 -13.55 26.30 -3.65
C LEU A 387 -12.50 25.88 -2.62
N ILE A 388 -12.93 25.57 -1.39
CA ILE A 388 -12.04 25.05 -0.33
C ILE A 388 -11.45 23.71 -0.75
N MET A 389 -12.26 22.78 -1.28
CA MET A 389 -11.78 21.49 -1.78
C MET A 389 -10.78 21.64 -2.92
N CYS A 390 -11.05 22.53 -3.88
CA CYS A 390 -10.09 22.84 -4.94
C CYS A 390 -8.79 23.41 -4.36
N GLY A 391 -8.85 24.33 -3.40
CA GLY A 391 -7.67 24.86 -2.72
C GLY A 391 -6.87 23.78 -1.97
N LEU A 392 -7.56 22.92 -1.22
CA LEU A 392 -6.97 21.80 -0.48
C LEU A 392 -6.36 20.72 -1.38
N MET A 393 -6.79 20.64 -2.65
CA MET A 393 -6.21 19.72 -3.64
C MET A 393 -5.05 20.37 -4.42
N LEU A 394 -5.17 21.64 -4.78
CA LEU A 394 -4.14 22.36 -5.51
C LEU A 394 -2.90 22.63 -4.65
N TRP A 395 -3.10 22.95 -3.36
CA TRP A 395 -1.99 23.22 -2.45
C TRP A 395 -1.00 22.03 -2.32
N PRO A 396 -1.40 20.81 -1.93
CA PRO A 396 -0.47 19.69 -1.82
C PRO A 396 0.08 19.25 -3.17
N TRP A 397 -0.68 19.41 -4.26
CA TRP A 397 -0.17 19.15 -5.60
C TRP A 397 1.09 19.97 -5.89
N PHE A 398 1.01 21.30 -5.80
CA PHE A 398 2.12 22.19 -6.17
C PHE A 398 3.25 22.22 -5.14
N TYR A 399 2.95 22.06 -3.85
CA TYR A 399 3.94 22.26 -2.79
C TYR A 399 4.52 20.97 -2.22
N LEU A 400 3.87 19.81 -2.41
CA LEU A 400 4.32 18.55 -1.83
C LEU A 400 4.55 17.48 -2.91
N VAL A 401 3.53 17.18 -3.71
CA VAL A 401 3.54 16.02 -4.62
C VAL A 401 4.38 16.26 -5.87
N GLU A 402 4.25 17.42 -6.53
CA GLU A 402 5.07 17.76 -7.71
C GLU A 402 6.56 17.88 -7.35
N PRO A 403 6.96 18.60 -6.28
CA PRO A 403 8.35 18.59 -5.82
C PRO A 403 8.86 17.19 -5.50
N LEU A 404 8.09 16.35 -4.80
CA LEU A 404 8.50 14.97 -4.51
C LEU A 404 8.77 14.17 -5.79
N ALA A 405 7.89 14.28 -6.80
CA ALA A 405 8.09 13.60 -8.08
C ALA A 405 9.35 14.10 -8.81
N ASN A 406 9.62 15.40 -8.77
CA ASN A 406 10.86 15.97 -9.32
C ASN A 406 12.11 15.46 -8.59
N HIS A 407 12.08 15.40 -7.26
CA HIS A 407 13.19 14.84 -6.49
C HIS A 407 13.39 13.34 -6.75
N MET A 408 12.32 12.56 -6.94
CA MET A 408 12.42 11.15 -7.35
C MET A 408 13.08 10.99 -8.73
N LEU A 409 12.73 11.84 -9.69
CA LEU A 409 13.39 11.87 -11.00
C LEU A 409 14.87 12.23 -10.88
N GLU A 410 15.21 13.18 -10.00
CA GLU A 410 16.59 13.57 -9.72
C GLU A 410 17.39 12.46 -9.04
N VAL A 411 16.80 11.73 -8.07
CA VAL A 411 17.41 10.56 -7.46
C VAL A 411 17.66 9.47 -8.50
N ASN A 412 16.69 9.18 -9.37
CA ASN A 412 16.86 8.22 -10.46
C ASN A 412 17.98 8.66 -11.42
N ALA A 413 17.99 9.92 -11.85
CA ALA A 413 19.04 10.47 -12.71
C ALA A 413 20.42 10.44 -12.02
N THR A 414 20.48 10.67 -10.71
CA THR A 414 21.72 10.64 -9.92
C THR A 414 22.21 9.20 -9.73
N LEU A 415 21.32 8.22 -9.56
CA LEU A 415 21.66 6.80 -9.47
C LEU A 415 22.08 6.21 -10.82
N CYS A 416 21.30 6.47 -11.86
CA CYS A 416 21.31 5.73 -13.12
C CYS A 416 21.55 6.58 -14.38
N GLY A 417 21.66 7.91 -14.29
CA GLY A 417 22.06 8.73 -15.43
C GLY A 417 23.52 8.53 -15.83
N GLY A 418 23.94 8.92 -17.03
CA GLY A 418 25.36 8.86 -17.43
C GLY A 418 25.91 7.46 -17.71
N ASN A 419 27.24 7.30 -17.69
CA ASN A 419 27.88 6.00 -17.93
C ASN A 419 27.79 5.13 -16.67
N GLN A 420 27.25 3.92 -16.83
CA GLN A 420 27.14 2.91 -15.76
C GLN A 420 28.20 1.82 -15.91
N ASP A 421 28.76 1.64 -17.10
CA ASP A 421 29.50 0.44 -17.47
C ASP A 421 31.01 0.65 -17.32
N PHE A 422 31.43 1.05 -16.11
CA PHE A 422 32.84 1.09 -15.73
C PHE A 422 33.05 0.85 -14.23
N VAL A 423 34.26 0.45 -13.88
CA VAL A 423 34.74 0.35 -12.49
C VAL A 423 36.09 1.04 -12.34
N VAL A 424 36.39 1.45 -11.12
CA VAL A 424 37.64 2.09 -10.73
C VAL A 424 38.27 1.36 -9.56
N GLY A 425 39.61 1.29 -9.55
CA GLY A 425 40.40 0.73 -8.46
C GLY A 425 41.70 1.50 -8.27
N ILE A 426 42.27 1.44 -7.07
CA ILE A 426 43.57 2.05 -6.78
C ILE A 426 44.63 0.96 -6.83
N ASN A 427 45.65 1.16 -7.65
CA ASN A 427 46.84 0.32 -7.63
C ASN A 427 47.60 0.60 -6.33
N SER A 428 47.62 -0.36 -5.41
CA SER A 428 48.24 -0.19 -4.08
C SER A 428 49.73 0.14 -4.11
N ASN A 429 50.43 -0.27 -5.17
CA ASN A 429 51.88 -0.08 -5.28
C ASN A 429 52.24 1.28 -5.87
N GLN A 430 51.41 1.79 -6.78
CA GLN A 430 51.67 3.04 -7.50
C GLN A 430 50.88 4.23 -6.94
N GLY A 431 49.81 3.98 -6.19
CA GLY A 431 48.89 5.01 -5.70
C GLY A 431 48.07 5.68 -6.81
N ILE A 432 48.03 5.10 -8.01
CA ILE A 432 47.25 5.61 -9.14
C ILE A 432 45.87 4.94 -9.20
N THR A 433 44.85 5.69 -9.58
CA THR A 433 43.52 5.16 -9.89
C THR A 433 43.50 4.66 -11.32
N ILE A 434 43.07 3.41 -11.51
CA ILE A 434 42.91 2.75 -12.80
C ILE A 434 41.42 2.48 -13.00
N GLY A 435 40.89 2.89 -14.14
CA GLY A 435 39.53 2.57 -14.57
C GLY A 435 39.51 1.46 -15.60
N ARG A 436 38.43 0.67 -15.63
CA ARG A 436 38.17 -0.33 -16.66
C ARG A 436 36.70 -0.27 -17.06
N GLU A 437 36.42 -0.35 -18.37
CA GLU A 437 35.06 -0.52 -18.88
C GLU A 437 34.53 -1.91 -18.50
N THR A 438 33.29 -1.97 -18.01
CA THR A 438 32.59 -3.21 -17.67
C THR A 438 31.71 -3.65 -18.83
N THR A 439 31.27 -4.90 -18.80
CA THR A 439 30.25 -5.38 -19.74
C THR A 439 28.90 -4.72 -19.41
N ASN A 440 28.10 -4.42 -20.44
CA ASN A 440 26.77 -3.88 -20.23
C ASN A 440 25.87 -4.96 -19.63
N PHE A 441 25.07 -4.61 -18.62
CA PHE A 441 24.07 -5.52 -18.08
C PHE A 441 23.00 -5.83 -19.14
N GLY A 442 22.68 -7.11 -19.36
CA GLY A 442 21.59 -7.55 -20.24
C GLY A 442 21.88 -7.61 -21.75
N ALA A 443 23.00 -7.09 -22.25
CA ALA A 443 23.45 -7.41 -23.62
C ALA A 443 23.73 -8.91 -23.71
N ASP A 444 23.37 -9.58 -24.83
CA ASP A 444 23.54 -11.02 -25.06
C ASP A 444 24.85 -11.53 -24.44
N ARG A 445 24.74 -12.03 -23.20
CA ARG A 445 25.89 -12.18 -22.32
C ARG A 445 26.68 -13.37 -22.80
N ASN A 446 27.93 -13.12 -23.22
CA ASN A 446 28.95 -14.15 -23.13
C ASN A 446 29.12 -14.46 -21.64
N VAL A 447 28.55 -15.59 -21.22
CA VAL A 447 28.61 -16.10 -19.85
C VAL A 447 30.08 -16.16 -19.45
N SER A 448 30.44 -15.55 -18.32
CA SER A 448 31.85 -15.55 -17.93
C SER A 448 32.33 -16.96 -17.64
N LEU A 449 33.63 -17.22 -17.79
CA LEU A 449 34.18 -18.55 -17.55
C LEU A 449 33.85 -19.08 -16.14
N ILE A 450 33.87 -18.19 -15.15
CA ILE A 450 33.49 -18.54 -13.77
C ILE A 450 32.00 -18.83 -13.67
N GLU A 451 31.13 -18.07 -14.36
CA GLU A 451 29.69 -18.38 -14.40
C GLU A 451 29.40 -19.71 -15.10
N ILE A 452 30.12 -20.04 -16.18
CA ILE A 452 30.03 -21.36 -16.83
C ILE A 452 30.42 -22.44 -15.81
N ALA A 453 31.51 -22.24 -15.09
CA ALA A 453 32.02 -23.19 -14.11
C ALA A 453 31.07 -23.38 -12.91
N VAL A 454 30.53 -22.29 -12.37
CA VAL A 454 29.54 -22.31 -11.29
C VAL A 454 28.24 -22.93 -11.78
N ARG A 455 27.78 -22.61 -13.00
CA ARG A 455 26.56 -23.18 -13.56
C ARG A 455 26.68 -24.68 -13.81
N ASP A 456 27.82 -25.14 -14.32
CA ASP A 456 28.15 -26.56 -14.50
C ASP A 456 28.04 -27.31 -13.17
N LEU A 457 28.60 -26.75 -12.11
CA LEU A 457 28.61 -27.39 -10.79
C LEU A 457 27.29 -27.25 -10.02
N ALA A 458 26.68 -26.07 -9.99
CA ALA A 458 25.52 -25.77 -9.15
C ALA A 458 24.22 -26.41 -9.65
N PHE A 459 24.11 -26.62 -10.96
CA PHE A 459 22.93 -27.25 -11.57
C PHE A 459 23.17 -28.69 -12.02
N ARG A 460 24.29 -29.30 -11.61
CA ARG A 460 24.55 -30.73 -11.85
C ARG A 460 23.62 -31.55 -10.95
N GLY A 461 22.84 -32.44 -11.55
CA GLY A 461 21.87 -33.29 -10.85
C GLY A 461 22.45 -34.59 -10.26
N ASP A 462 23.77 -34.81 -10.36
CA ASP A 462 24.44 -36.04 -9.93
C ASP A 462 25.35 -35.74 -8.73
N ASP A 463 25.43 -36.64 -7.75
CA ASP A 463 26.23 -36.47 -6.51
C ASP A 463 27.76 -36.45 -6.77
N SER A 464 28.20 -36.56 -8.02
CA SER A 464 29.60 -36.51 -8.40
C SER A 464 30.16 -35.08 -8.28
N LEU A 465 31.14 -34.88 -7.40
CA LEU A 465 31.92 -33.64 -7.24
C LEU A 465 32.90 -33.35 -8.40
N SER A 466 32.85 -34.10 -9.51
CA SER A 466 33.61 -33.73 -10.70
C SER A 466 32.94 -32.53 -11.37
N SER A 467 33.72 -31.57 -11.85
CA SER A 467 33.30 -30.50 -12.74
C SER A 467 34.31 -30.40 -13.86
N ASN A 468 33.82 -30.12 -15.06
CA ASN A 468 34.71 -29.96 -16.22
C ASN A 468 35.53 -28.67 -16.09
N TYR A 469 35.01 -27.68 -15.35
CA TYR A 469 35.60 -26.34 -15.25
C TYR A 469 36.16 -26.03 -13.86
N VAL A 470 35.69 -26.71 -12.80
CA VAL A 470 36.10 -26.42 -11.42
C VAL A 470 36.95 -27.54 -10.87
N LEU A 471 38.15 -27.19 -10.41
CA LEU A 471 38.97 -28.11 -9.63
C LEU A 471 38.57 -28.07 -8.16
N ILE A 472 37.66 -28.95 -7.76
CA ILE A 472 37.18 -29.02 -6.36
C ILE A 472 38.25 -29.64 -5.46
N SER A 473 38.60 -28.93 -4.39
CA SER A 473 39.45 -29.45 -3.33
C SER A 473 38.61 -29.90 -2.15
N GLN A 474 38.83 -31.12 -1.64
CA GLN A 474 38.16 -31.60 -0.42
C GLN A 474 38.73 -30.99 0.86
N VAL A 475 39.96 -30.46 0.80
CA VAL A 475 40.66 -29.87 1.95
C VAL A 475 40.76 -28.37 1.75
N ALA A 476 40.33 -27.59 2.75
CA ALA A 476 40.34 -26.13 2.72
C ALA A 476 41.75 -25.55 2.52
N ARG A 477 42.77 -26.19 3.11
CA ARG A 477 44.18 -25.81 2.91
C ARG A 477 44.60 -25.94 1.44
N ASP A 478 44.21 -27.04 0.79
CA ASP A 478 44.56 -27.29 -0.60
C ASP A 478 43.81 -26.34 -1.55
N PHE A 479 42.59 -25.92 -1.19
CA PHE A 479 41.88 -24.87 -1.90
C PHE A 479 42.66 -23.56 -1.86
N GLU A 480 43.11 -23.11 -0.68
CA GLU A 480 43.88 -21.86 -0.57
C GLU A 480 45.24 -21.95 -1.28
N ILE A 481 45.92 -23.10 -1.21
CA ILE A 481 47.17 -23.33 -1.94
C ILE A 481 46.92 -23.17 -3.44
N LYS A 482 45.89 -23.81 -3.99
CA LYS A 482 45.57 -23.76 -5.43
C LYS A 482 45.05 -22.39 -5.87
N ARG A 483 44.26 -21.71 -5.04
CA ARG A 483 43.71 -20.38 -5.32
C ARG A 483 44.79 -19.30 -5.41
N THR A 484 45.86 -19.45 -4.63
CA THR A 484 46.97 -18.50 -4.56
C THR A 484 48.22 -18.98 -5.31
N GLU A 485 48.12 -20.13 -5.99
CA GLU A 485 49.21 -20.70 -6.75
C GLU A 485 49.52 -19.84 -7.98
N LEU A 486 50.81 -19.50 -8.14
CA LEU A 486 51.31 -18.84 -9.34
C LEU A 486 51.31 -19.83 -10.50
N MET A 487 51.06 -19.34 -11.73
CA MET A 487 51.02 -20.21 -12.91
C MET A 487 52.34 -20.98 -13.09
N SER A 488 53.48 -20.37 -12.77
CA SER A 488 54.79 -21.04 -12.82
C SER A 488 54.95 -22.18 -11.82
N ALA A 489 54.34 -22.06 -10.64
CA ALA A 489 54.32 -23.14 -9.66
C ALA A 489 53.38 -24.28 -10.12
N ALA A 490 52.27 -23.96 -10.77
CA ALA A 490 51.36 -24.95 -11.34
C ALA A 490 52.05 -25.72 -12.48
N ALA A 491 52.73 -25.02 -13.37
CA ALA A 491 53.48 -25.59 -14.49
C ALA A 491 54.63 -26.47 -14.06
N ALA A 492 55.37 -26.10 -13.01
CA ALA A 492 56.42 -26.96 -12.46
C ALA A 492 55.92 -28.36 -12.00
N ARG A 493 54.61 -28.52 -11.75
CA ARG A 493 54.00 -29.83 -11.45
C ARG A 493 53.57 -30.60 -12.69
N ILE A 494 53.33 -29.91 -13.81
CA ILE A 494 52.96 -30.52 -15.09
C ILE A 494 54.27 -30.87 -15.79
N MET A 495 54.73 -32.09 -15.56
CA MET A 495 56.09 -32.53 -15.91
C MET A 495 56.31 -32.79 -17.41
N HIS A 496 55.28 -32.66 -18.25
CA HIS A 496 55.32 -33.04 -19.65
C HIS A 496 54.86 -31.90 -20.56
N CYS A 497 55.74 -31.54 -21.48
CA CYS A 497 55.46 -30.66 -22.59
C CYS A 497 54.56 -31.39 -23.59
N THR A 498 53.24 -31.24 -23.46
CA THR A 498 52.22 -31.94 -24.28
C THR A 498 51.02 -31.03 -24.52
N ASP A 499 50.33 -31.23 -25.64
CA ASP A 499 49.06 -30.55 -25.93
C ASP A 499 47.88 -31.36 -25.37
N PHE A 500 47.02 -30.71 -24.60
CA PHE A 500 45.93 -31.36 -23.88
C PHE A 500 44.74 -31.72 -24.77
N ASP A 501 44.60 -31.09 -25.94
CA ASP A 501 43.57 -31.39 -26.93
C ASP A 501 43.61 -32.87 -27.40
N GLN A 502 44.81 -33.46 -27.45
CA GLN A 502 45.03 -34.88 -27.73
C GLN A 502 44.29 -35.81 -26.76
N TYR A 503 44.06 -35.36 -25.52
CA TYR A 503 43.37 -36.15 -24.51
C TYR A 503 41.85 -35.93 -24.55
N TYR A 504 41.42 -34.66 -24.61
CA TYR A 504 40.02 -34.28 -24.40
C TYR A 504 39.18 -34.19 -25.67
N ILE A 505 39.77 -33.83 -26.82
CA ILE A 505 39.07 -33.81 -28.12
C ILE A 505 39.15 -35.17 -28.80
N HIS A 506 40.32 -35.80 -28.77
CA HIS A 506 40.57 -37.06 -29.48
C HIS A 506 40.23 -38.33 -28.67
N GLY A 507 39.70 -38.19 -27.45
CA GLY A 507 39.01 -39.26 -26.72
C GLY A 507 39.91 -40.27 -26.00
N GLN A 508 41.01 -39.85 -25.40
CA GLN A 508 41.84 -40.74 -24.58
C GLN A 508 41.24 -40.89 -23.16
N PRO A 509 40.97 -42.13 -22.68
CA PRO A 509 40.09 -42.37 -21.53
C PRO A 509 40.66 -42.08 -20.13
N ASN A 510 41.83 -41.43 -19.99
CA ASN A 510 42.50 -41.26 -18.69
C ASN A 510 43.18 -39.89 -18.52
N ALA A 511 42.48 -38.84 -18.94
CA ALA A 511 42.95 -37.48 -18.78
C ALA A 511 42.62 -37.00 -17.37
N GLY A 512 43.49 -37.30 -16.39
CA GLY A 512 43.27 -37.17 -14.94
C GLY A 512 42.84 -35.78 -14.42
N ASN A 513 43.48 -35.26 -13.36
CA ASN A 513 43.07 -34.00 -12.71
C ASN A 513 43.33 -32.73 -13.56
N TYR A 514 43.53 -32.86 -14.87
CA TYR A 514 43.89 -31.77 -15.77
C TYR A 514 42.72 -31.21 -16.59
N GLU A 515 41.54 -31.83 -16.48
CA GLU A 515 40.35 -31.49 -17.25
C GLU A 515 39.95 -30.01 -17.09
N PRO A 516 39.98 -29.42 -15.88
CA PRO A 516 39.73 -28.01 -15.71
C PRO A 516 40.70 -27.11 -16.49
N TYR A 517 41.99 -27.41 -16.59
CA TYR A 517 42.91 -26.54 -17.33
C TYR A 517 42.53 -26.47 -18.81
N TRP A 518 42.18 -27.61 -19.41
CA TRP A 518 41.73 -27.67 -20.80
C TRP A 518 40.41 -26.90 -21.02
N TRP A 519 39.35 -27.23 -20.29
CA TRP A 519 38.03 -26.62 -20.52
C TRP A 519 37.98 -25.13 -20.16
N ASN A 520 38.92 -24.63 -19.36
CA ASN A 520 39.06 -23.19 -19.09
C ASN A 520 39.88 -22.45 -20.16
N THR A 521 40.73 -23.15 -20.94
CA THR A 521 41.64 -22.52 -21.91
C THR A 521 40.89 -21.88 -23.08
N ALA A 522 40.12 -22.66 -23.85
CA ALA A 522 39.47 -22.15 -25.06
C ALA A 522 38.42 -21.06 -24.77
N PRO A 523 37.48 -21.24 -23.82
CA PRO A 523 36.50 -20.18 -23.52
C PRO A 523 37.15 -18.95 -22.88
N GLY A 524 38.27 -19.10 -22.15
CA GLY A 524 39.04 -17.98 -21.60
C GLY A 524 39.63 -17.05 -22.67
N LEU A 525 39.90 -17.58 -23.86
CA LEU A 525 40.38 -16.84 -25.03
C LEU A 525 39.24 -16.44 -26.00
N GLY A 526 37.99 -16.76 -25.67
CA GLY A 526 36.84 -16.49 -26.55
C GLY A 526 36.66 -17.48 -27.70
N PHE A 527 37.34 -18.63 -27.66
CA PHE A 527 37.20 -19.70 -28.64
C PHE A 527 36.09 -20.70 -28.24
N PRO A 528 35.44 -21.36 -29.22
CA PRO A 528 34.47 -22.40 -28.91
C PRO A 528 35.15 -23.61 -28.23
N GLN A 529 34.39 -24.34 -27.40
CA GLN A 529 34.91 -25.44 -26.57
C GLN A 529 35.56 -26.60 -27.34
N ASN A 530 35.27 -26.72 -28.64
CA ASN A 530 35.84 -27.74 -29.53
C ASN A 530 37.11 -27.27 -30.27
N SER A 531 37.67 -26.12 -29.89
CA SER A 531 38.90 -25.60 -30.50
C SER A 531 40.11 -26.41 -30.07
N THR A 532 40.98 -26.68 -31.03
CA THR A 532 42.25 -27.39 -30.83
C THR A 532 43.35 -26.42 -30.39
N CYS A 533 44.48 -26.96 -29.92
CA CYS A 533 45.64 -26.13 -29.60
C CYS A 533 46.14 -25.36 -30.83
N GLU A 534 46.09 -25.95 -32.02
CA GLU A 534 46.50 -25.29 -33.26
C GLU A 534 45.57 -24.12 -33.61
N ASP A 535 44.27 -24.21 -33.32
CA ASP A 535 43.32 -23.09 -33.54
C ASP A 535 43.64 -21.86 -32.66
N MET A 536 44.27 -22.08 -31.49
CA MET A 536 44.60 -21.04 -30.52
C MET A 536 46.06 -20.58 -30.59
N LYS A 537 46.88 -21.15 -31.49
CA LYS A 537 48.34 -20.96 -31.54
C LYS A 537 48.79 -19.50 -31.64
N GLU A 538 48.02 -18.66 -32.34
CA GLU A 538 48.35 -17.24 -32.50
C GLU A 538 48.30 -16.48 -31.16
N HIS A 539 47.59 -17.00 -30.15
CA HIS A 539 47.50 -16.43 -28.81
C HIS A 539 48.56 -16.96 -27.83
N CYS A 540 49.48 -17.83 -28.27
CA CYS A 540 50.57 -18.31 -27.42
C CYS A 540 51.48 -17.17 -26.94
N ASP A 541 51.58 -16.07 -27.69
CA ASP A 541 52.41 -14.91 -27.38
C ASP A 541 51.69 -13.82 -26.58
N ASP A 542 50.37 -13.95 -26.39
CA ASP A 542 49.60 -12.97 -25.64
C ASP A 542 49.95 -12.98 -24.15
N GLU A 543 49.88 -11.82 -23.51
CA GLU A 543 50.13 -11.70 -22.06
C GLU A 543 49.18 -12.60 -21.26
N ASN A 544 47.91 -12.70 -21.69
CA ASN A 544 46.89 -13.56 -21.07
C ASN A 544 46.96 -15.04 -21.51
N GLY A 545 47.88 -15.41 -22.40
CA GLY A 545 48.04 -16.76 -22.95
C GLY A 545 48.66 -17.78 -21.99
N GLU A 546 48.82 -17.47 -20.69
CA GLU A 546 49.53 -18.34 -19.73
C GLU A 546 48.89 -19.72 -19.59
N LEU A 547 47.55 -19.78 -19.46
CA LEU A 547 46.82 -21.04 -19.36
C LEU A 547 46.86 -21.82 -20.68
N LEU A 548 46.89 -21.11 -21.82
CA LEU A 548 47.08 -21.73 -23.14
C LEU A 548 48.46 -22.36 -23.24
N ARG A 549 49.52 -21.66 -22.83
CA ARG A 549 50.89 -22.19 -22.81
C ARG A 549 51.02 -23.42 -21.90
N LEU A 550 50.26 -23.46 -20.81
CA LEU A 550 50.20 -24.61 -19.91
C LEU A 550 49.47 -25.81 -20.56
N SER A 551 48.33 -25.58 -21.20
CA SER A 551 47.48 -26.63 -21.77
C SER A 551 47.91 -27.08 -23.17
N CYS A 552 48.59 -26.22 -23.92
CA CYS A 552 49.02 -26.41 -25.30
C CYS A 552 50.53 -26.19 -25.43
N GLY A 553 51.28 -26.85 -24.56
CA GLY A 553 52.70 -26.59 -24.43
C GLY A 553 53.48 -26.84 -25.72
N VAL A 554 53.22 -27.94 -26.45
CA VAL A 554 53.96 -28.27 -27.67
C VAL A 554 53.64 -27.26 -28.76
N THR A 555 52.36 -26.95 -28.94
CA THR A 555 51.91 -25.93 -29.90
C THR A 555 52.50 -24.55 -29.59
N CYS A 556 52.60 -24.18 -28.31
CA CYS A 556 53.25 -22.95 -27.85
C CYS A 556 54.78 -23.07 -27.69
N GLY A 557 55.40 -24.15 -28.18
CA GLY A 557 56.84 -24.25 -28.33
C GLY A 557 57.64 -24.62 -27.07
N CYS A 558 57.06 -25.26 -26.04
CA CYS A 558 57.83 -25.69 -24.86
C CYS A 558 58.92 -26.74 -25.18
N ALA A 559 58.80 -27.45 -26.31
CA ALA A 559 59.79 -28.41 -26.78
C ALA A 559 60.98 -27.75 -27.49
N GLU A 560 60.86 -26.47 -27.85
CA GLU A 560 61.89 -25.76 -28.58
C GLU A 560 62.99 -25.25 -27.63
N PRO A 561 64.27 -25.53 -27.91
CA PRO A 561 65.35 -25.05 -27.07
C PRO A 561 65.49 -23.52 -27.10
N VAL A 562 64.90 -22.86 -28.11
CA VAL A 562 65.04 -21.43 -28.42
C VAL A 562 63.89 -20.56 -27.92
N THR A 563 62.78 -21.15 -27.44
CA THR A 563 61.65 -20.37 -26.91
C THR A 563 62.07 -19.58 -25.68
N ASN A 564 61.59 -18.33 -25.59
CA ASN A 564 61.78 -17.44 -24.45
C ASN A 564 61.45 -18.19 -23.15
N PRO A 565 62.27 -18.07 -22.08
CA PRO A 565 61.94 -18.63 -20.78
C PRO A 565 60.53 -18.28 -20.28
N TRP A 566 59.97 -17.14 -20.71
CA TRP A 566 58.57 -16.78 -20.47
C TRP A 566 57.54 -17.77 -21.04
N PHE A 567 57.88 -18.52 -22.09
CA PHE A 567 57.05 -19.58 -22.70
C PHE A 567 57.22 -20.94 -22.03
N ARG A 568 58.21 -21.06 -21.13
CA ARG A 568 58.39 -22.22 -20.26
C ARG A 568 57.78 -21.83 -18.93
N VAL A 569 56.46 -22.02 -18.83
CA VAL A 569 55.69 -21.70 -17.62
C VAL A 569 56.38 -22.30 -16.39
#